data_AF-A0A5M3WTE4-F1
#
_entry.id   AF-A0A5M3WTE4-F1
#
_cell.length_a   1.000
_cell.length_b   1.000
_cell.length_c   1.000
_cell.angle_alpha   90.00
_cell.angle_beta   90.00
_cell.angle_gamma   90.00
#
_symmetry.space_group_name_H-M   'P 1'
#
loop_
_entity.id
_entity.type
_entity.pdbx_description
1 polymer ?
#
loop_
_entity_poly.entity_id
_entity_poly.type
_entity_poly.pdbx_seq_one_letter_code
_entity_poly.pdbx_strand_id
1 'polypeptide(L)'
;MPRPARARLASPTDAELGPVRPVEQGTLLASLSTIIHWADSHEVRAEMMHAAGFPIPDVTLFLVVNHLAHRGALRPTELARMLGTGPSNVTKITHRLHEAGLVLRTADPDDDRSVLIALSPVGRVIGRRILDHVADRVDAIVDTWPADEREALRRMLARLADAAIADGYRPAPHA
;
A
#
# COMPACT_ATOMS: atom_id res chain seq x y z
N MET A 1 -11.40 -35.83 10.27
CA MET A 1 -10.27 -35.22 11.00
C MET A 1 -10.77 -34.77 12.37
N PRO A 2 -10.07 -35.06 13.47
CA PRO A 2 -10.48 -34.59 14.80
C PRO A 2 -10.35 -33.06 14.89
N ARG A 3 -11.36 -32.40 15.48
CA ARG A 3 -11.37 -30.96 15.77
C ARG A 3 -10.25 -30.67 16.78
N PRO A 4 -9.39 -29.65 16.57
CA PRO A 4 -8.39 -29.28 17.56
C PRO A 4 -9.07 -28.88 18.88
N ALA A 5 -8.53 -29.38 20.00
CA ALA A 5 -9.02 -29.03 21.33
C ALA A 5 -8.91 -27.51 21.53
N ARG A 6 -10.01 -26.88 21.96
CA ARG A 6 -10.00 -25.45 22.30
C ARG A 6 -9.06 -25.22 23.48
N ALA A 7 -7.90 -24.63 23.25
CA ALA A 7 -7.03 -24.14 24.31
C ALA A 7 -7.81 -23.13 25.15
N ARG A 8 -7.80 -23.28 26.48
CA ARG A 8 -8.32 -22.23 27.38
C ARG A 8 -7.43 -21.01 27.21
N LEU A 9 -8.03 -19.88 26.81
CA LEU A 9 -7.35 -18.60 26.81
C LEU A 9 -6.99 -18.24 28.26
N ALA A 10 -5.77 -17.74 28.48
CA ALA A 10 -5.36 -17.21 29.78
C ALA A 10 -6.27 -16.05 30.22
N SER A 11 -6.31 -15.79 31.53
CA SER A 11 -7.11 -14.70 32.09
C SER A 11 -6.65 -13.34 31.54
N PRO A 12 -7.53 -12.35 31.32
CA PRO A 12 -7.17 -11.04 30.77
C PRO A 12 -6.07 -10.30 31.55
N THR A 13 -5.91 -10.61 32.84
CA THR A 13 -4.91 -10.05 33.74
C THR A 13 -3.50 -10.57 33.51
N ASP A 14 -3.37 -11.74 32.87
CA ASP A 14 -2.08 -12.36 32.53
C ASP A 14 -1.60 -11.94 31.13
N ALA A 15 -2.30 -11.00 30.48
CA ALA A 15 -1.92 -10.52 29.17
C ALA A 15 -0.65 -9.67 29.27
N GLU A 16 0.41 -10.13 28.61
CA GLU A 16 1.59 -9.29 28.36
C GLU A 16 1.18 -8.15 27.42
N LEU A 17 1.09 -6.93 27.98
CA LEU A 17 0.68 -5.73 27.25
C LEU A 17 1.82 -5.10 26.44
N GLY A 18 3.04 -5.61 26.59
CA GLY A 18 4.20 -5.18 25.84
C GLY A 18 4.25 -5.77 24.43
N PRO A 19 5.07 -5.21 23.53
CA PRO A 19 5.29 -5.81 22.22
C PRO A 19 5.95 -7.19 22.38
N VAL A 20 5.61 -8.13 21.49
CA VAL A 20 6.15 -9.51 21.44
C VAL A 20 7.69 -9.52 21.44
N ARG A 21 8.31 -8.47 20.90
CA ARG A 21 9.75 -8.23 21.01
C ARG A 21 9.99 -6.74 21.24
N PRO A 22 10.77 -6.34 22.26
CA PRO A 22 11.27 -4.98 22.38
C PRO A 22 12.07 -4.63 21.13
N VAL A 23 11.69 -3.56 20.45
CA VAL A 23 12.40 -3.10 19.27
C VAL A 23 13.67 -2.38 19.74
N GLU A 24 14.84 -2.98 19.54
CA GLU A 24 16.13 -2.32 19.80
C GLU A 24 16.28 -1.13 18.84
N GLN A 25 16.30 0.07 19.41
CA GLN A 25 16.46 1.31 18.67
C GLN A 25 17.80 1.33 17.92
N GLY A 26 17.80 1.89 16.71
CA GLY A 26 19.00 1.99 15.87
C GLY A 26 19.33 0.76 15.02
N THR A 27 18.57 -0.34 15.16
CA THR A 27 18.70 -1.49 14.24
C THR A 27 17.98 -1.22 12.91
N LEU A 28 18.49 -1.80 11.82
CA LEU A 28 17.85 -1.68 10.50
C LEU A 28 16.40 -2.17 10.52
N LEU A 29 16.12 -3.28 11.20
CA LEU A 29 14.78 -3.82 11.31
C LEU A 29 13.84 -2.89 12.09
N ALA A 30 14.32 -2.26 13.16
CA ALA A 30 13.56 -1.26 13.90
C ALA A 30 13.19 -0.08 13.00
N SER A 31 14.17 0.49 12.30
CA SER A 31 13.96 1.62 11.40
C SER A 31 13.00 1.28 10.26
N LEU A 32 13.17 0.13 9.61
CA LEU A 32 12.25 -0.33 8.55
C LEU A 32 10.84 -0.54 9.09
N SER A 33 10.70 -1.19 10.25
CA SER A 33 9.40 -1.38 10.89
C SER A 33 8.73 -0.03 11.18
N THR A 34 9.43 0.93 11.77
CA THR A 34 8.89 2.27 12.03
C THR A 34 8.42 2.95 10.75
N ILE A 35 9.23 2.91 9.67
CA ILE A 35 8.86 3.51 8.38
C ILE A 35 7.62 2.83 7.79
N ILE A 36 7.55 1.49 7.82
CA ILE A 36 6.40 0.73 7.31
C ILE A 36 5.13 1.08 8.08
N HIS A 37 5.17 1.03 9.42
CA HIS A 37 4.00 1.34 10.24
C HIS A 37 3.57 2.81 10.13
N TRP A 38 4.52 3.73 10.00
CA TRP A 38 4.22 5.13 9.72
C TRP A 38 3.53 5.30 8.36
N ALA A 39 4.07 4.70 7.30
CA ALA A 39 3.50 4.77 5.96
C ALA A 39 2.10 4.12 5.88
N ASP A 40 1.86 3.06 6.66
CA ASP A 40 0.57 2.37 6.73
C ASP A 40 -0.41 2.97 7.74
N SER A 41 0.01 3.98 8.51
CA SER A 41 -0.81 4.59 9.54
C SER A 41 -2.06 5.23 8.94
N HIS A 42 -3.13 5.24 9.73
CA HIS A 42 -4.39 5.85 9.33
C HIS A 42 -4.22 7.35 9.10
N GLU A 43 -3.40 8.00 9.92
CA GLU A 43 -3.07 9.43 9.85
C GLU A 43 -2.43 9.79 8.51
N VAL A 44 -1.40 9.06 8.10
CA VAL A 44 -0.73 9.28 6.80
C VAL A 44 -1.71 9.04 5.64
N ARG A 45 -2.49 7.97 5.69
CA ARG A 45 -3.48 7.68 4.62
C ARG A 45 -4.58 8.73 4.55
N ALA A 46 -5.06 9.21 5.70
CA ALA A 46 -6.06 10.28 5.77
C ALA A 46 -5.54 11.60 5.20
N GLU A 47 -4.30 11.96 5.55
CA GLU A 47 -3.62 13.13 4.99
C GLU A 47 -3.47 13.00 3.47
N MET A 48 -2.97 11.85 2.98
CA MET A 48 -2.81 11.61 1.54
C MET A 48 -4.14 11.68 0.78
N MET A 49 -5.21 11.10 1.33
CA MET A 49 -6.54 11.22 0.76
C MET A 49 -6.99 12.68 0.66
N HIS A 50 -6.78 13.45 1.72
CA HIS A 50 -7.15 14.86 1.75
C HIS A 50 -6.33 15.69 0.75
N ALA A 51 -5.00 15.55 0.77
CA ALA A 51 -4.08 16.27 -0.10
C ALA A 51 -4.31 15.96 -1.58
N ALA A 52 -4.63 14.72 -1.93
CA ALA A 52 -4.95 14.33 -3.30
C ALA A 52 -6.33 14.82 -3.78
N GLY A 53 -7.17 15.34 -2.87
CA GLY A 53 -8.57 15.65 -3.15
C GLY A 53 -9.37 14.39 -3.47
N PHE A 54 -9.08 13.28 -2.79
CA PHE A 54 -9.76 12.01 -3.00
C PHE A 54 -11.25 12.15 -2.62
N PRO A 55 -12.20 11.87 -3.54
CA PRO A 55 -13.58 12.33 -3.38
C PRO A 55 -14.42 11.47 -2.42
N ILE A 56 -13.88 10.37 -1.91
CA ILE A 56 -14.62 9.40 -1.07
C ILE A 56 -13.82 9.17 0.21
N PRO A 57 -14.36 9.46 1.41
CA PRO A 57 -13.65 9.29 2.67
C PRO A 57 -13.62 7.80 3.11
N ASP A 58 -13.00 6.95 2.28
CA ASP A 58 -12.90 5.50 2.49
C ASP A 58 -11.50 5.02 2.11
N VAL A 59 -10.72 4.65 3.13
CA VAL A 59 -9.32 4.20 2.98
C VAL A 59 -9.21 3.00 2.06
N THR A 60 -10.19 2.09 2.05
CA THR A 60 -10.11 0.88 1.22
C THR A 60 -10.26 1.22 -0.26
N LEU A 61 -11.15 2.16 -0.59
CA LEU A 61 -11.31 2.66 -1.95
C LEU A 61 -10.07 3.44 -2.40
N PHE A 62 -9.50 4.24 -1.50
CA PHE A 62 -8.24 4.93 -1.74
C PHE A 62 -7.10 3.94 -2.03
N LEU A 63 -6.97 2.85 -1.26
CA LEU A 63 -5.91 1.86 -1.46
C LEU A 63 -5.97 1.20 -2.85
N VAL A 64 -7.16 0.97 -3.41
CA VAL A 64 -7.29 0.50 -4.80
C VAL A 64 -6.75 1.53 -5.78
N VAL A 65 -7.16 2.79 -5.68
CA VAL A 65 -6.65 3.85 -6.57
C VAL A 65 -5.14 4.04 -6.41
N ASN A 66 -4.63 3.98 -5.18
CA ASN A 66 -3.20 4.03 -4.88
C ASN A 66 -2.45 2.87 -5.54
N HIS A 67 -2.95 1.64 -5.45
CA HIS A 67 -2.34 0.50 -6.12
C HIS A 67 -2.36 0.65 -7.64
N LEU A 68 -3.49 1.06 -8.23
CA LEU A 68 -3.58 1.26 -9.67
C LEU A 68 -2.67 2.42 -10.15
N ALA A 69 -2.46 3.45 -9.33
CA ALA A 69 -1.56 4.56 -9.66
C ALA A 69 -0.09 4.10 -9.75
N HIS A 70 0.34 3.22 -8.85
CA HIS A 70 1.71 2.70 -8.82
C HIS A 70 1.95 1.55 -9.81
N ARG A 71 0.90 0.79 -10.13
CA ARG A 71 1.02 -0.54 -10.77
C ARG A 71 0.35 -0.63 -12.14
N GLY A 72 -0.37 0.40 -12.55
CA GLY A 72 -1.21 0.35 -13.74
C GLY A 72 -2.47 -0.48 -13.50
N ALA A 73 -3.03 -1.02 -14.59
CA ALA A 73 -4.25 -1.80 -14.53
C ALA A 73 -4.00 -3.17 -13.86
N LEU A 74 -4.91 -3.59 -12.99
CA LEU A 74 -4.77 -4.84 -12.22
C LEU A 74 -6.00 -5.72 -12.37
N ARG A 75 -5.80 -7.04 -12.31
CA ARG A 75 -6.90 -8.00 -12.24
C ARG A 75 -7.58 -7.92 -10.87
N PRO A 76 -8.91 -8.15 -10.76
CA PRO A 76 -9.60 -8.18 -9.47
C PRO A 76 -9.00 -9.16 -8.45
N THR A 77 -8.45 -10.29 -8.91
CA THR A 77 -7.77 -11.27 -8.05
C THR A 77 -6.47 -10.73 -7.45
N GLU A 78 -5.74 -9.90 -8.19
CA GLU A 78 -4.54 -9.23 -7.69
C GLU A 78 -4.90 -8.17 -6.65
N LEU A 79 -5.91 -7.35 -6.93
CA LEU A 79 -6.46 -6.40 -5.96
C LEU A 79 -6.92 -7.09 -4.67
N ALA A 80 -7.57 -8.26 -4.78
CA ALA A 80 -8.01 -9.03 -3.61
C ALA A 80 -6.84 -9.46 -2.73
N ARG A 81 -5.79 -10.00 -3.36
CA ARG A 81 -4.56 -10.42 -2.67
C ARG A 81 -3.87 -9.24 -1.99
N MET A 82 -3.77 -8.11 -2.67
CA MET A 82 -3.09 -6.92 -2.17
C MET A 82 -3.83 -6.26 -1.00
N LEU A 83 -5.17 -6.24 -1.05
CA LEU A 83 -6.00 -5.70 0.02
C LEU A 83 -6.22 -6.69 1.18
N GLY A 84 -5.72 -7.93 1.08
CA GLY A 84 -5.98 -8.99 2.06
C GLY A 84 -7.47 -9.31 2.20
N THR A 85 -8.25 -9.20 1.12
CA THR A 85 -9.71 -9.32 1.13
C THR A 85 -10.24 -10.34 0.12
N GLY A 86 -11.52 -10.67 0.23
CA GLY A 86 -12.18 -11.64 -0.67
C GLY A 86 -12.65 -11.01 -1.98
N PRO A 87 -12.83 -11.82 -3.06
CA PRO A 87 -13.30 -11.35 -4.37
C PRO A 87 -14.61 -10.54 -4.31
N SER A 88 -15.57 -10.97 -3.48
CA SER A 88 -16.85 -10.27 -3.31
C SER A 88 -16.68 -8.84 -2.78
N ASN A 89 -15.66 -8.58 -1.96
CA ASN A 89 -15.38 -7.25 -1.46
C ASN A 89 -14.73 -6.38 -2.53
N VAL A 90 -13.78 -6.93 -3.30
CA VAL A 90 -13.17 -6.22 -4.43
C VAL A 90 -14.22 -5.81 -5.46
N THR A 91 -15.19 -6.67 -5.77
CA THR A 91 -16.30 -6.32 -6.67
C THR A 91 -17.08 -5.11 -6.16
N LYS A 92 -17.40 -5.05 -4.85
CA LYS A 92 -18.08 -3.90 -4.25
C LYS A 92 -17.24 -2.62 -4.30
N ILE A 93 -15.96 -2.72 -3.97
CA ILE A 93 -15.03 -1.59 -3.98
C ILE A 93 -14.88 -1.03 -5.40
N THR A 94 -14.61 -1.88 -6.38
CA THR A 94 -14.43 -1.48 -7.77
C THR A 94 -15.72 -0.92 -8.39
N HIS A 95 -16.89 -1.42 -7.98
CA HIS A 95 -18.18 -0.84 -8.37
C HIS A 95 -18.33 0.59 -7.84
N ARG A 96 -18.11 0.82 -6.55
CA ARG A 96 -18.21 2.16 -5.95
C ARG A 96 -17.22 3.15 -6.58
N LEU A 97 -16.00 2.71 -6.88
CA LEU A 97 -15.02 3.53 -7.59
C LEU A 97 -15.42 3.83 -9.03
N HIS A 98 -16.11 2.89 -9.69
CA HIS A 98 -16.63 3.08 -11.03
C HIS A 98 -17.79 4.09 -11.04
N GLU A 99 -18.72 3.99 -10.10
CA GLU A 99 -19.80 4.96 -9.89
C GLU A 99 -19.26 6.36 -9.60
N ALA A 100 -18.16 6.45 -8.84
CA ALA A 100 -17.45 7.70 -8.60
C ALA A 100 -16.58 8.17 -9.79
N GLY A 101 -16.59 7.45 -10.90
CA GLY A 101 -15.85 7.79 -12.11
C GLY A 101 -14.33 7.68 -12.00
N LEU A 102 -13.79 7.01 -10.98
CA LEU A 102 -12.35 6.89 -10.73
C LEU A 102 -11.70 5.70 -11.45
N VAL A 103 -12.47 4.65 -11.73
CA VAL A 103 -11.97 3.45 -12.42
C VAL A 103 -12.89 3.03 -13.56
N LEU A 104 -12.34 2.26 -14.48
CA LEU A 104 -13.06 1.60 -15.56
C LEU A 104 -12.64 0.13 -15.64
N ARG A 105 -13.53 -0.69 -16.21
CA ARG A 105 -13.25 -2.07 -16.59
C ARG A 105 -12.85 -2.10 -18.06
N THR A 106 -11.77 -2.79 -18.38
CA THR A 106 -11.31 -3.00 -19.75
C THR A 106 -10.96 -4.48 -19.96
N ALA A 107 -11.06 -4.95 -21.20
CA ALA A 107 -10.55 -6.27 -21.57
C ALA A 107 -9.02 -6.31 -21.37
N ASP A 108 -8.51 -7.48 -20.99
CA ASP A 108 -7.08 -7.73 -20.96
C ASP A 108 -6.58 -8.04 -22.39
N PRO A 109 -5.62 -7.29 -22.94
CA PRO A 109 -5.08 -7.55 -24.28
C PRO A 109 -4.45 -8.94 -24.44
N ASP A 110 -4.00 -9.56 -23.35
CA ASP A 110 -3.34 -10.86 -23.36
C ASP A 110 -4.33 -12.03 -23.13
N ASP A 111 -5.57 -11.73 -22.71
CA ASP A 111 -6.62 -12.72 -22.43
C ASP A 111 -8.02 -12.08 -22.46
N ASP A 112 -8.70 -12.22 -23.62
CA ASP A 112 -10.06 -11.71 -23.86
C ASP A 112 -11.12 -12.20 -22.85
N ARG A 113 -10.85 -13.29 -22.12
CA ARG A 113 -11.77 -13.81 -21.09
C ARG A 113 -11.61 -13.12 -19.75
N SER A 114 -10.63 -12.23 -19.63
CA SER A 114 -10.29 -11.56 -18.39
C SER A 114 -10.48 -10.05 -18.45
N VAL A 115 -10.70 -9.47 -17.28
CA VAL A 115 -11.00 -8.06 -17.09
C VAL A 115 -9.93 -7.44 -16.22
N LEU A 116 -9.44 -6.28 -16.66
CA LEU A 116 -8.58 -5.41 -15.90
C LEU A 116 -9.39 -4.25 -15.32
N ILE A 117 -9.01 -3.83 -14.11
CA ILE A 117 -9.45 -2.58 -13.50
C ILE A 117 -8.37 -1.55 -13.77
N ALA A 118 -8.72 -0.46 -14.44
CA ALA A 118 -7.80 0.63 -14.75
C ALA A 118 -8.31 1.95 -14.19
N LEU A 119 -7.41 2.90 -13.92
CA LEU A 119 -7.80 4.27 -13.63
C LEU A 119 -8.45 4.91 -14.86
N SER A 120 -9.58 5.57 -14.64
CA SER A 120 -10.19 6.46 -15.64
C SER A 120 -9.33 7.72 -15.84
N PRO A 121 -9.64 8.60 -16.80
CA PRO A 121 -8.96 9.90 -16.92
C PRO A 121 -9.01 10.72 -15.61
N VAL A 122 -10.16 10.74 -14.93
CA VAL A 122 -10.33 11.41 -13.62
C VAL A 122 -9.52 10.70 -12.54
N GLY A 123 -9.57 9.36 -12.52
CA GLY A 123 -8.78 8.54 -11.59
C GLY A 123 -7.28 8.74 -11.76
N ARG A 124 -6.79 8.96 -12.99
CA ARG A 124 -5.37 9.25 -13.26
C ARG A 124 -4.93 10.61 -12.73
N VAL A 125 -5.79 11.63 -12.79
CA VAL A 125 -5.49 12.94 -12.16
C VAL A 125 -5.33 12.79 -10.66
N ILE A 126 -6.25 12.05 -10.01
CA ILE A 126 -6.16 11.76 -8.57
C ILE A 126 -4.92 10.91 -8.26
N GLY A 127 -4.67 9.84 -9.03
CA GLY A 127 -3.50 8.99 -8.89
C GLY A 127 -2.19 9.77 -9.00
N ARG A 128 -2.09 10.72 -9.95
CA ARG A 128 -0.94 11.61 -10.08
C ARG A 128 -0.73 12.45 -8.82
N ARG A 129 -1.78 13.08 -8.29
CA ARG A 129 -1.69 13.86 -7.05
C ARG A 129 -1.26 13.03 -5.85
N ILE A 130 -1.68 11.76 -5.78
CA ILE A 130 -1.21 10.83 -4.75
C ILE A 130 0.30 10.62 -4.86
N LEU A 131 0.80 10.30 -6.06
CA LEU A 131 2.23 10.06 -6.30
C LEU A 131 3.08 11.31 -6.02
N ASP A 132 2.63 12.47 -6.51
CA ASP A 132 3.34 13.73 -6.34
C ASP A 132 3.42 14.11 -4.85
N HIS A 133 2.31 13.97 -4.11
CA HIS A 133 2.29 14.25 -2.68
C HIS A 133 3.21 13.31 -1.86
N VAL A 134 3.32 12.04 -2.24
CA VAL A 134 4.28 11.11 -1.61
C VAL A 134 5.72 11.58 -1.85
N ALA A 135 6.04 11.95 -3.09
CA ALA A 135 7.37 12.45 -3.44
C ALA A 135 7.71 13.71 -2.64
N ASP A 136 6.82 14.72 -2.67
CA ASP A 136 7.00 15.98 -1.95
C ASP A 136 7.21 15.76 -0.44
N ARG A 137 6.44 14.83 0.16
CA ARG A 137 6.53 14.53 1.59
C ARG A 137 7.85 13.84 1.94
N VAL A 138 8.30 12.90 1.12
CA VAL A 138 9.60 12.23 1.33
C VAL A 138 10.73 13.25 1.20
N ASP A 139 10.70 14.09 0.17
CA ASP A 139 11.70 15.13 -0.06
C ASP A 139 11.74 16.12 1.11
N ALA A 140 10.59 16.60 1.58
CA ALA A 140 10.50 17.51 2.73
C ALA A 140 11.09 16.92 4.03
N ILE A 141 10.96 15.60 4.25
CA ILE A 141 11.55 14.93 5.42
C ILE A 141 13.08 14.98 5.35
N VAL A 142 13.66 14.69 4.18
CA VAL A 142 15.11 14.55 4.01
C VAL A 142 15.82 15.88 3.68
N ASP A 143 15.09 16.90 3.24
CA ASP A 143 15.64 18.23 2.92
C ASP A 143 16.30 18.92 4.12
N THR A 144 15.91 18.52 5.34
CA THR A 144 16.52 19.02 6.58
C THR A 144 17.91 18.43 6.86
N TRP A 145 18.35 17.43 6.11
CA TRP A 145 19.60 16.71 6.36
C TRP A 145 20.79 17.34 5.61
N PRO A 146 22.04 16.96 5.92
CA PRO A 146 23.19 17.20 5.06
C PRO A 146 23.04 16.56 3.67
N ALA A 147 23.59 17.20 2.63
CA ALA A 147 23.43 16.74 1.24
C ALA A 147 24.09 15.37 0.98
N ASP A 148 25.22 15.11 1.63
CA ASP A 148 25.92 13.83 1.59
C ASP A 148 25.14 12.71 2.28
N GLU A 149 24.46 13.01 3.39
CA GLU A 149 23.56 12.06 4.07
C GLU A 149 22.33 11.71 3.22
N ARG A 150 21.68 12.71 2.60
CA ARG A 150 20.57 12.48 1.66
C ARG A 150 20.97 11.54 0.52
N GLU A 151 22.13 11.82 -0.08
CA GLU A 151 22.63 11.06 -1.21
C GLU A 151 23.09 9.66 -0.78
N ALA A 152 23.64 9.49 0.43
CA ALA A 152 23.91 8.18 1.01
C ALA A 152 22.62 7.38 1.24
N LEU A 153 21.58 7.99 1.82
CA LEU A 153 20.28 7.37 2.04
C LEU A 153 19.67 6.88 0.73
N ARG A 154 19.62 7.76 -0.29
CA ARG A 154 19.10 7.43 -1.62
C ARG A 154 19.79 6.20 -2.22
N ARG A 155 21.12 6.15 -2.16
CA ARG A 155 21.89 5.00 -2.65
C ARG A 155 21.62 3.72 -1.86
N MET A 156 21.56 3.81 -0.53
CA MET A 156 21.35 2.62 0.31
C MET A 156 19.94 2.06 0.17
N LEU A 157 18.91 2.93 0.09
CA LEU A 157 17.53 2.50 -0.14
C LEU A 157 17.35 1.88 -1.54
N ALA A 158 17.96 2.45 -2.58
CA ALA A 158 17.94 1.86 -3.92
C ALA A 158 18.56 0.46 -3.91
N ARG A 159 19.74 0.31 -3.29
CA ARG A 159 20.41 -0.99 -3.15
C ARG A 159 19.58 -2.00 -2.35
N LEU A 160 18.89 -1.56 -1.30
CA LEU A 160 18.00 -2.41 -0.52
C LEU A 160 16.77 -2.84 -1.35
N ALA A 161 16.18 -1.94 -2.12
CA ALA A 161 15.07 -2.24 -3.01
C ALA A 161 15.47 -3.26 -4.08
N ASP A 162 16.63 -3.07 -4.73
CA ASP A 162 17.17 -4.01 -5.72
C ASP A 162 17.41 -5.40 -5.11
N ALA A 163 17.94 -5.46 -3.88
CA ALA A 163 18.15 -6.71 -3.17
C ALA A 163 16.82 -7.41 -2.84
N ALA A 164 15.78 -6.67 -2.42
CA ALA A 164 14.46 -7.23 -2.20
C ALA A 164 13.83 -7.80 -3.48
N ILE A 165 14.03 -7.10 -4.61
CA ILE A 165 13.57 -7.57 -5.93
C ILE A 165 14.28 -8.89 -6.30
N ALA A 166 15.61 -8.95 -6.09
CA ALA A 166 16.39 -10.16 -6.33
C ALA A 166 15.99 -11.33 -5.43
N ASP A 167 15.54 -11.06 -4.20
CA ASP A 167 15.03 -12.05 -3.24
C ASP A 167 13.61 -12.56 -3.57
N GLY A 168 13.01 -12.06 -4.66
CA GLY A 168 11.73 -12.56 -5.18
C GLY A 168 10.54 -11.65 -4.92
N TYR A 169 10.73 -10.46 -4.33
CA TYR A 169 9.70 -9.43 -4.38
C TYR A 169 9.51 -8.97 -5.82
N ARG A 170 8.30 -9.13 -6.35
CA ARG A 170 7.94 -8.60 -7.67
C ARG A 170 7.21 -7.26 -7.50
N PRO A 171 7.89 -6.12 -7.72
CA PRO A 171 7.20 -4.85 -7.87
C PRO A 171 6.25 -4.98 -9.06
N ALA A 172 5.22 -4.14 -9.12
CA ALA A 172 4.42 -4.12 -10.34
C ALA A 172 5.30 -3.74 -11.53
N PRO A 173 4.97 -4.21 -12.73
CA PRO A 173 5.63 -3.73 -13.93
C PRO A 173 5.49 -2.20 -13.97
N HIS A 174 6.61 -1.49 -13.86
CA HIS A 174 6.68 -0.11 -14.28
C HIS A 174 6.46 -0.15 -15.79
N ALA A 175 5.37 0.49 -16.24
CA ALA A 175 5.08 0.66 -17.66
C ALA A 175 6.26 1.33 -18.38
#